data_AF-A0A094ZDR2-F1
#
_entry.id   AF-A0A094ZDR2-F1
#
_cell.length_a   1.000
_cell.length_b   1.000
_cell.length_c   1.000
_cell.angle_alpha   90.00
_cell.angle_beta   90.00
_cell.angle_gamma   90.00
#
_symmetry.space_group_name_H-M   'P 1'
#
loop_
_entity.id
_entity.type
_entity.pdbx_description
1 polymer ?
#
loop_
_entity_poly.entity_id
_entity_poly.type
_entity_poly.pdbx_seq_one_letter_code
_entity_poly.pdbx_strand_id
1 'polypeptide(L)'
;RRWKHLKDITLPRMQSNLVGILIRCGAPDAQWVLEQRLEDRKHPFGVRTHFGWMIIGLKGVSRSLHQVQWCHCSTNHILQDTERLCNHEFEDADMFRNGYSVEGKRALEIVSSSFRLKGGHFRVGLPWK
;
A
#
# COMPACT_ATOMS: atom_id res chain seq x y z
N ARG A 1 22.57 -0.04 -14.07
CA ARG A 1 21.19 0.52 -13.96
C ARG A 1 20.37 -0.07 -15.12
N ARG A 2 19.37 -0.93 -14.83
CA ARG A 2 18.64 -1.75 -15.82
C ARG A 2 17.60 -0.97 -16.64
N TRP A 3 17.11 0.15 -16.12
CA TRP A 3 16.05 0.96 -16.73
C TRP A 3 16.60 2.31 -17.17
N LYS A 4 16.45 2.65 -18.46
CA LYS A 4 17.03 3.88 -19.05
C LYS A 4 16.34 5.14 -18.54
N HIS A 5 15.03 5.10 -18.33
CA HIS A 5 14.22 6.23 -17.83
C HIS A 5 14.44 6.56 -16.35
N LEU A 6 15.02 5.62 -15.58
CA LEU A 6 15.33 5.79 -14.15
C LEU A 6 16.84 5.99 -13.91
N LYS A 7 17.62 6.22 -14.97
CA LYS A 7 19.09 6.15 -14.90
C LYS A 7 19.75 7.27 -14.12
N ASP A 8 19.06 8.37 -13.92
CA ASP A 8 19.52 9.61 -13.27
C ASP A 8 18.84 9.82 -11.92
N ILE A 9 17.83 9.02 -11.58
CA ILE A 9 17.25 8.99 -10.24
C ILE A 9 18.26 8.39 -9.28
N THR A 10 18.61 9.15 -8.25
CA THR A 10 19.50 8.71 -7.17
C THR A 10 18.68 8.61 -5.90
N LEU A 11 18.52 7.38 -5.41
CA LEU A 11 17.87 7.12 -4.13
C LEU A 11 18.95 7.06 -3.05
N PRO A 12 18.73 7.68 -1.88
CA PRO A 12 19.69 7.61 -0.79
C PRO A 12 19.90 6.15 -0.35
N ARG A 13 21.16 5.75 -0.16
CA ARG A 13 21.50 4.42 0.34
C ARG A 13 21.25 4.38 1.85
N MET A 14 20.35 3.50 2.28
CA MET A 14 20.03 3.32 3.71
C MET A 14 21.17 2.61 4.45
N GLN A 15 21.44 3.07 5.68
CA GLN A 15 22.39 2.42 6.59
C GLN A 15 21.72 1.37 7.48
N SER A 16 20.38 1.34 7.53
CA SER A 16 19.57 0.43 8.35
C SER A 16 18.54 -0.33 7.50
N ASN A 17 18.07 -1.47 8.02
CA ASN A 17 16.97 -2.26 7.43
C ASN A 17 15.59 -1.83 7.96
N LEU A 18 15.51 -0.68 8.63
CA LEU A 18 14.26 -0.19 9.19
C LEU A 18 13.38 0.38 8.08
N VAL A 19 12.12 -0.06 8.07
CA VAL A 19 11.08 0.37 7.14
C VAL A 19 10.18 1.33 7.91
N GLY A 20 10.13 2.59 7.50
CA GLY A 20 9.18 3.57 8.03
C GLY A 20 7.90 3.56 7.21
N ILE A 21 6.73 3.66 7.84
CA ILE A 21 5.45 3.78 7.13
C ILE A 21 4.95 5.20 7.31
N LEU A 22 4.65 5.89 6.19
CA LEU A 22 3.97 7.19 6.21
C LEU A 22 2.47 6.94 6.03
N ILE A 23 1.72 7.00 7.13
CA ILE A 23 0.26 6.90 7.14
C ILE A 23 -0.28 8.30 7.39
N ARG A 24 -1.06 8.82 6.43
CA ARG A 24 -1.73 10.13 6.50
C ARG A 24 -0.76 11.29 6.75
N CYS A 25 -0.26 11.88 5.66
CA CYS A 25 0.36 13.20 5.75
C CYS A 25 -0.75 14.26 5.83
N GLY A 26 -0.70 15.16 6.82
CA GLY A 26 -1.60 16.33 6.88
C GLY A 26 -1.40 17.35 5.77
N ALA A 27 -0.57 17.03 4.77
CA ALA A 27 -0.25 17.81 3.59
C ALA A 27 -0.54 16.97 2.34
N PRO A 28 -1.81 16.93 1.84
CA PRO A 28 -2.16 16.18 0.64
C PRO A 28 -1.46 16.74 -0.61
N ASP A 29 -1.18 18.03 -0.62
CA ASP A 29 -0.38 18.74 -1.61
C ASP A 29 1.04 18.18 -1.74
N ALA A 30 1.63 17.71 -0.64
CA ALA A 30 2.96 17.11 -0.67
C ALA A 30 3.00 15.79 -1.49
N GLN A 31 1.84 15.16 -1.73
CA GLN A 31 1.71 13.95 -2.55
C GLN A 31 1.48 14.25 -4.04
N TRP A 32 1.37 15.52 -4.45
CA TRP A 32 1.22 15.87 -5.86
C TRP A 32 2.38 15.34 -6.70
N VAL A 33 2.02 14.79 -7.85
CA VAL A 33 2.98 14.28 -8.83
C VAL A 33 3.58 15.47 -9.57
N LEU A 34 4.82 15.79 -9.22
CA LEU A 34 5.60 16.85 -9.87
C LEU A 34 6.24 16.37 -11.17
N GLU A 35 6.56 15.08 -11.24
CA GLU A 35 7.18 14.46 -12.41
C GLU A 35 6.87 12.97 -12.41
N GLN A 36 6.59 12.42 -13.59
CA GLN A 36 6.37 11.00 -13.78
C GLN A 36 7.25 10.48 -14.91
N ARG A 37 7.92 9.35 -14.67
CA ARG A 37 8.79 8.69 -15.63
C ARG A 37 8.31 7.29 -15.91
N LEU A 38 7.68 7.16 -17.07
CA LEU A 38 7.07 5.94 -17.56
C LEU A 38 7.94 5.31 -18.64
N GLU A 39 7.80 4.00 -18.80
CA GLU A 39 8.22 3.24 -19.98
C GLU A 39 7.01 2.37 -20.39
N ASP A 40 7.25 1.19 -20.94
CA ASP A 40 6.21 0.25 -21.31
C ASP A 40 5.47 -0.33 -20.10
N ARG A 41 4.24 -0.78 -20.37
CA ARG A 41 3.43 -1.54 -19.41
C ARG A 41 4.26 -2.69 -18.84
N LYS A 42 4.19 -2.89 -17.51
CA LYS A 42 4.92 -3.90 -16.71
C LYS A 42 6.35 -3.52 -16.29
N HIS A 43 6.89 -2.36 -16.68
CA HIS A 43 8.15 -1.85 -16.13
C HIS A 43 7.91 -0.98 -14.88
N PRO A 44 8.88 -0.91 -13.95
CA PRO A 44 8.80 0.05 -12.86
C PRO A 44 8.87 1.47 -13.40
N PHE A 45 8.17 2.38 -12.74
CA PHE A 45 8.12 3.79 -13.08
C PHE A 45 8.54 4.65 -11.90
N GLY A 46 9.02 5.85 -12.20
CA GLY A 46 9.42 6.84 -11.20
C GLY A 46 8.34 7.89 -11.02
N VAL A 47 8.11 8.31 -9.78
CA VAL A 47 7.25 9.45 -9.43
C VAL A 47 8.04 10.39 -8.53
N ARG A 48 8.08 11.67 -8.87
CA ARG A 48 8.63 12.72 -8.00
C ARG A 48 7.46 13.46 -7.34
N THR A 49 7.52 13.54 -6.02
CA THR A 49 6.61 14.34 -5.19
C THR A 49 7.42 15.37 -4.41
N HIS A 50 6.78 16.14 -3.53
CA HIS A 50 7.51 17.02 -2.60
C HIS A 50 8.38 16.23 -1.60
N PHE A 51 8.09 14.93 -1.39
CA PHE A 51 8.95 14.03 -0.61
C PHE A 51 10.16 13.47 -1.38
N GLY A 52 10.28 13.82 -2.66
CA GLY A 52 11.34 13.32 -3.54
C GLY A 52 10.88 12.16 -4.43
N TRP A 53 11.86 11.39 -4.91
CA TRP A 53 11.65 10.33 -5.88
C TRP A 53 11.21 9.01 -5.23
N MET A 54 10.17 8.39 -5.80
CA MET A 54 9.71 7.04 -5.50
C MET A 54 9.74 6.20 -6.78
N ILE A 55 10.10 4.92 -6.65
CA ILE A 55 10.06 3.95 -7.75
C ILE A 55 8.95 2.94 -7.45
N ILE A 56 7.98 2.84 -8.34
CA ILE A 56 6.77 2.03 -8.20
C ILE A 56 6.77 0.96 -9.29
N GLY A 57 6.61 -0.31 -8.91
CA GLY A 57 6.49 -1.40 -9.86
C GLY A 57 6.86 -2.76 -9.28
N LEU A 58 6.31 -3.82 -9.89
CA LEU A 58 6.56 -5.19 -9.49
C LEU A 58 8.02 -5.56 -9.73
N LYS A 59 8.72 -5.89 -8.65
CA LYS A 59 10.07 -6.42 -8.73
C LYS A 59 9.98 -7.91 -9.11
N GLY A 60 10.46 -8.26 -10.30
CA GLY A 60 10.86 -9.64 -10.58
C GLY A 60 11.94 -10.05 -9.58
N VAL A 61 11.60 -11.01 -8.71
CA VAL A 61 12.42 -11.75 -7.73
C VAL A 61 13.89 -11.27 -7.65
N SER A 62 14.14 -10.21 -6.89
CA SER A 62 15.41 -10.08 -6.15
C SER A 62 15.18 -9.24 -4.90
N ARG A 63 15.44 -9.86 -3.74
CA ARG A 63 15.44 -9.20 -2.43
C ARG A 63 16.39 -8.00 -2.49
N SER A 64 16.03 -6.88 -1.84
CA SER A 64 16.76 -5.61 -1.71
C SER A 64 16.38 -4.48 -2.69
N LEU A 65 15.30 -3.78 -2.39
CA LEU A 65 15.24 -2.31 -2.52
C LEU A 65 14.50 -1.84 -1.26
N HIS A 66 15.27 -1.39 -0.26
CA HIS A 66 14.73 -0.84 0.98
C HIS A 66 14.62 0.69 0.87
N GLN A 67 13.70 1.20 1.67
CA GLN A 67 12.85 2.37 1.48
C GLN A 67 13.42 3.68 2.04
N VAL A 68 12.80 4.81 1.69
CA VAL A 68 12.97 6.15 2.29
C VAL A 68 12.25 6.26 3.63
N GLN A 69 12.98 6.64 4.69
CA GLN A 69 12.43 7.03 5.99
C GLN A 69 12.41 8.56 6.12
N TRP A 70 11.25 9.13 6.47
CA TRP A 70 11.13 9.99 7.65
C TRP A 70 9.67 10.20 8.07
N CYS A 71 9.38 9.92 9.34
CA CYS A 71 8.33 10.61 10.10
C CYS A 71 8.68 10.49 11.59
N HIS A 72 8.78 11.64 12.26
CA HIS A 72 8.67 11.69 13.71
C HIS A 72 7.19 11.50 14.06
N CYS A 73 6.81 10.31 14.51
CA CYS A 73 5.54 10.07 15.19
C CYS A 73 5.80 9.17 16.40
N SER A 74 5.30 9.60 17.56
CA SER A 74 5.26 8.85 18.82
C SER A 74 4.89 7.39 18.55
N THR A 75 5.78 6.46 18.91
CA THR A 75 5.75 5.03 18.56
C THR A 75 4.60 4.24 19.21
N ASN A 76 3.60 4.90 19.80
CA ASN A 76 2.60 4.22 20.62
C ASN A 76 1.24 3.96 19.92
N HIS A 77 1.02 4.45 18.70
CA HIS A 77 -0.34 4.47 18.12
C HIS A 77 -0.46 4.04 16.65
N ILE A 78 0.55 3.42 16.03
CA ILE A 78 0.48 3.07 14.59
C ILE A 78 -0.74 2.19 14.25
N LEU A 79 -1.10 1.25 15.12
CA LEU A 79 -2.29 0.41 14.95
C LEU A 79 -3.57 1.24 15.02
N GLN A 80 -3.63 2.20 15.95
CA GLN A 80 -4.76 3.11 16.11
C GLN A 80 -4.89 4.08 14.94
N ASP A 81 -3.78 4.57 14.38
CA ASP A 81 -3.79 5.42 13.20
C ASP A 81 -4.17 4.64 11.94
N THR A 82 -3.74 3.38 11.85
CA THR A 82 -4.15 2.46 10.78
C THR A 82 -5.66 2.17 10.88
N GLU A 83 -6.15 1.86 12.08
CA GLU A 83 -7.58 1.63 12.33
C GLU A 83 -8.41 2.88 12.01
N ARG A 84 -7.97 4.07 12.44
CA ARG A 84 -8.62 5.34 12.11
C ARG A 84 -8.66 5.61 10.60
N LEU A 85 -7.58 5.32 9.89
CA LEU A 85 -7.56 5.47 8.43
C LEU A 85 -8.58 4.53 7.77
N CYS A 86 -8.56 3.24 8.13
CA CYS A 86 -9.52 2.28 7.61
C CYS A 86 -10.96 2.72 7.93
N ASN A 87 -11.26 3.06 9.16
CA ASN A 87 -12.61 3.47 9.55
C ASN A 87 -13.10 4.72 8.81
N HIS A 88 -12.21 5.67 8.51
CA HIS A 88 -12.56 6.85 7.74
C HIS A 88 -12.75 6.57 6.24
N GLU A 89 -11.92 5.72 5.63
CA GLU A 89 -12.10 5.32 4.22
C GLU A 89 -13.36 4.48 4.00
N PHE A 90 -13.83 3.80 5.05
CA PHE A 90 -15.02 2.95 5.03
C PHE A 90 -16.14 3.50 5.92
N GLU A 91 -16.19 4.81 6.17
CA GLU A 91 -17.21 5.43 7.04
C GLU A 91 -18.63 5.19 6.50
N ASP A 92 -18.78 5.14 5.18
CA ASP A 92 -20.03 4.82 4.48
C ASP A 92 -20.38 3.33 4.50
N ALA A 93 -19.44 2.43 4.86
CA ALA A 93 -19.68 0.98 4.88
C ALA A 93 -20.77 0.61 5.90
N ASP A 94 -20.93 1.40 6.95
CA ASP A 94 -21.95 1.17 7.98
C ASP A 94 -23.37 1.47 7.44
N MET A 95 -23.52 2.35 6.44
CA MET A 95 -24.81 2.56 5.74
C MET A 95 -25.28 1.32 4.99
N PHE A 96 -24.36 0.45 4.55
CA PHE A 96 -24.68 -0.78 3.81
C PHE A 96 -24.97 -1.98 4.71
N ARG A 97 -24.83 -1.85 6.04
CA ARG A 97 -24.99 -2.95 6.98
C ARG A 97 -26.43 -3.50 7.03
N ASN A 98 -27.42 -2.68 6.66
CA ASN A 98 -28.82 -3.09 6.51
C ASN A 98 -29.21 -3.47 5.06
N GLY A 99 -28.29 -3.38 4.09
CA GLY A 99 -28.57 -3.46 2.66
C GLY A 99 -27.86 -4.60 1.92
N TYR A 100 -27.35 -5.63 2.60
CA TYR A 100 -26.66 -6.72 1.90
C TYR A 100 -27.57 -7.39 0.87
N SER A 101 -27.16 -7.36 -0.40
CA SER A 101 -27.79 -8.16 -1.46
C SER A 101 -27.70 -9.65 -1.12
N VAL A 102 -28.52 -10.48 -1.77
CA VAL A 102 -28.48 -11.94 -1.59
C VAL A 102 -27.07 -12.48 -1.86
N GLU A 103 -26.41 -11.93 -2.86
CA GLU A 103 -25.04 -12.27 -3.22
C GLU A 103 -24.03 -11.74 -2.20
N GLY A 104 -24.24 -10.54 -1.66
CA GLY A 104 -23.43 -10.00 -0.57
C GLY A 104 -23.46 -10.88 0.69
N LYS A 105 -24.64 -11.40 1.06
CA LYS A 105 -24.79 -12.37 2.16
C LYS A 105 -24.04 -13.67 1.87
N ARG A 106 -24.17 -14.20 0.65
CA ARG A 106 -23.48 -15.42 0.22
C ARG A 106 -21.96 -15.26 0.21
N ALA A 107 -21.46 -14.12 -0.26
CA ALA A 107 -20.04 -13.77 -0.24
C ALA A 107 -19.51 -13.73 1.20
N LEU A 108 -20.25 -13.11 2.11
CA LEU A 108 -19.88 -13.00 3.52
C LEU A 108 -19.87 -14.36 4.22
N GLU A 109 -20.82 -15.24 3.90
CA GLU A 109 -20.88 -16.61 4.39
C GLU A 109 -19.67 -17.44 3.90
N ILE A 110 -19.31 -17.32 2.62
CA ILE A 110 -18.13 -17.99 2.06
C ILE A 110 -16.87 -17.50 2.77
N VAL A 111 -16.65 -16.19 2.88
CA VAL A 111 -15.47 -15.61 3.54
C VAL A 111 -15.37 -16.10 4.99
N SER A 112 -16.47 -15.99 5.75
CA SER A 112 -16.49 -16.34 7.17
C SER A 112 -16.26 -17.82 7.43
N SER A 113 -16.85 -18.71 6.61
CA SER A 113 -16.73 -20.17 6.79
C SER A 113 -15.40 -20.76 6.29
N SER A 114 -14.72 -20.07 5.37
CA SER A 114 -13.51 -20.58 4.71
C SER A 114 -12.21 -19.93 5.18
N PHE A 115 -12.28 -18.84 5.95
CA PHE A 115 -11.11 -18.14 6.48
C PHE A 115 -10.28 -19.05 7.40
N ARG A 116 -9.03 -19.34 7.00
CA ARG A 116 -8.10 -20.18 7.77
C ARG A 116 -6.66 -19.71 7.61
N LEU A 117 -5.90 -19.78 8.70
CA LEU A 117 -4.44 -19.65 8.69
C LEU A 117 -3.82 -21.04 8.43
N LYS A 118 -3.12 -21.23 7.31
CA LYS A 118 -2.40 -22.47 6.99
C LYS A 118 -0.97 -22.16 6.60
N GLY A 119 0.01 -22.76 7.27
CA GLY A 119 1.43 -22.64 6.90
C GLY A 119 1.92 -21.19 6.80
N GLY A 120 1.55 -20.34 7.76
CA GLY A 120 1.99 -18.95 7.84
C GLY A 120 1.32 -17.97 6.87
N HIS A 121 0.28 -18.38 6.13
CA HIS A 121 -0.49 -17.48 5.27
C HIS A 121 -2.00 -17.68 5.46
N PHE A 122 -2.73 -16.58 5.33
CA PHE A 122 -4.20 -16.59 5.37
C PHE A 122 -4.75 -17.09 4.04
N ARG A 123 -5.75 -17.98 4.14
CA ARG A 123 -6.52 -18.49 3.01
C ARG A 123 -7.98 -18.16 3.24
N VAL A 124 -8.66 -17.76 2.17
CA VAL A 124 -10.10 -17.51 2.15
C VAL A 124 -10.65 -18.05 0.83
N GLY A 125 -11.83 -18.63 0.87
CA GLY A 125 -12.59 -19.06 -0.30
C GLY A 125 -13.02 -17.85 -1.11
N LEU A 126 -13.01 -17.98 -2.43
CA LEU A 126 -13.40 -16.90 -3.32
C LEU A 126 -14.91 -16.60 -3.13
N PRO A 127 -15.28 -15.38 -2.70
CA PRO A 127 -16.67 -15.03 -2.45
C PRO A 127 -17.52 -14.95 -3.73
N TRP A 128 -16.85 -14.80 -4.88
CA TRP A 128 -17.47 -14.64 -6.19
C TRP A 128 -16.87 -15.69 -7.14
N LYS A 129 -17.72 -16.32 -7.94
CA LYS A 129 -17.35 -17.21 -9.04
C LYS A 129 -17.65 -16.55 -10.37
#